data_AF-A0A2E0BRP5-F1
#
_entry.id   AF-A0A2E0BRP5-F1
#
_cell.length_a   1.000
_cell.length_b   1.000
_cell.length_c   1.000
_cell.angle_alpha   90.00
_cell.angle_beta   90.00
_cell.angle_gamma   90.00
#
_symmetry.space_group_name_H-M   'P 1'
#
loop_
_entity.id
_entity.type
_entity.pdbx_description
1 polymer ?
#
loop_
_entity_poly.entity_id
_entity_poly.type
_entity_poly.pdbx_seq_one_letter_code
_entity_poly.pdbx_strand_id
1 'polypeptide(L)'
;MSRIIYNAEGLFVGPSGSNFLDYVGGEPHDSYANPLTTHNLIKQIDRVQALSYDISVPHTQVTQFNTRSVVSRPIINAPEVSFSFSYLVSDVSNEAKMGLYVNYAQFEEPYSGSPFFSNNTGQSLISGFAAEDETNKQHYQEGTSDPYFPNQSFRDKKNYYLAVRSDKEDLYTGTNLEDLTKRDNQDFVDTDAPNHNLISFGRCYMNSYSTEASVGDFPLANVSFVAENVMFETSGSGFLSPMIEPKSGNQFNNLNSVLPKRQSRNPISVVRPGDINFTTDSFSGLGVDFANLHLESYVISFDIPRGAEANLGHKFPISRKVNFPVPVQLSINGIVENMSSGSLIDLVNLNQDYDFSITLSMPRNCDTPSTGEPIQAGSTTFENRDDPLIKYSFNKAKLDAFNYDTAIGDNKNFSASFSTELDPDDLTRGFFISGLLGDRKLEDFHLLETTDAMDGGTGDFERFHLELEESNGLLVDNYIPLY
;
A
#
# COMPACT_ATOMS: atom_id res chain seq x y z
N MET A 1 -33.24 0.27 -15.53
CA MET A 1 -31.88 0.71 -15.17
C MET A 1 -31.28 -0.36 -14.28
N SER A 2 -30.23 -1.03 -14.73
CA SER A 2 -29.47 -1.96 -13.90
C SER A 2 -28.54 -1.15 -13.00
N ARG A 3 -28.76 -1.17 -11.69
CA ARG A 3 -27.82 -0.60 -10.71
C ARG A 3 -26.69 -1.61 -10.53
N ILE A 4 -25.45 -1.19 -10.79
CA ILE A 4 -24.26 -1.93 -10.35
C ILE A 4 -24.15 -1.67 -8.85
N ILE A 5 -24.07 -2.76 -8.07
CA ILE A 5 -24.00 -2.71 -6.61
C ILE A 5 -22.53 -2.95 -6.24
N TYR A 6 -22.06 -2.21 -5.24
CA TYR A 6 -20.66 -2.16 -4.80
C TYR A 6 -20.02 -3.53 -4.50
N ASN A 7 -20.81 -4.54 -4.13
CA ASN A 7 -20.34 -5.90 -3.89
C ASN A 7 -19.77 -6.58 -5.14
N ALA A 8 -20.07 -6.09 -6.34
CA ALA A 8 -19.55 -6.67 -7.59
C ALA A 8 -18.22 -6.03 -8.04
N GLU A 9 -17.61 -5.15 -7.25
CA GLU A 9 -16.43 -4.37 -7.64
C GLU A 9 -15.21 -4.69 -6.77
N GLY A 10 -14.02 -4.71 -7.39
CA GLY A 10 -12.75 -4.91 -6.68
C GLY A 10 -11.62 -4.12 -7.31
N LEU A 11 -10.79 -3.51 -6.46
CA LEU A 11 -9.63 -2.72 -6.87
C LEU A 11 -8.34 -3.55 -6.71
N PHE A 12 -7.53 -3.57 -7.76
CA PHE A 12 -6.22 -4.20 -7.78
C PHE A 12 -5.16 -3.18 -8.21
N VAL A 13 -3.92 -3.44 -7.80
CA VAL A 13 -2.73 -2.66 -8.12
C VAL A 13 -1.66 -3.59 -8.67
N GLY A 14 -0.91 -3.13 -9.66
CA GLY A 14 0.22 -3.85 -10.21
C GLY A 14 1.32 -2.91 -10.70
N PRO A 15 2.47 -3.45 -11.12
CA PRO A 15 3.53 -2.65 -11.72
C PRO A 15 3.07 -2.03 -13.04
N SER A 16 3.70 -0.92 -13.46
CA SER A 16 3.40 -0.35 -14.79
C SER A 16 3.85 -1.23 -15.95
N GLY A 17 4.88 -2.07 -15.74
CA GLY A 17 5.48 -2.90 -16.77
C GLY A 17 4.93 -4.33 -16.78
N SER A 18 5.84 -5.29 -16.87
CA SER A 18 5.53 -6.71 -16.83
C SER A 18 5.01 -7.14 -15.46
N ASN A 19 3.98 -7.98 -15.47
CA ASN A 19 3.20 -8.31 -14.27
C ASN A 19 3.56 -9.68 -13.65
N PHE A 20 4.43 -10.46 -14.30
CA PHE A 20 4.84 -11.76 -13.78
C PHE A 20 6.32 -11.75 -13.42
N LEU A 21 6.68 -12.55 -12.42
CA LEU A 21 8.05 -12.78 -12.00
C LEU A 21 8.27 -14.27 -11.76
N ASP A 22 9.38 -14.81 -12.24
CA ASP A 22 9.76 -16.20 -11.95
C ASP A 22 10.15 -16.36 -10.47
N TYR A 23 9.79 -17.50 -9.87
CA TYR A 23 10.09 -17.83 -8.47
C TYR A 23 11.59 -17.84 -8.17
N VAL A 24 12.41 -18.22 -9.16
CA VAL A 24 13.88 -18.21 -9.09
C VAL A 24 14.50 -16.81 -9.14
N GLY A 25 13.67 -15.78 -9.15
CA GLY A 25 14.08 -14.42 -9.45
C GLY A 25 14.41 -14.24 -10.93
N GLY A 26 14.64 -12.99 -11.33
CA GLY A 26 14.89 -12.63 -12.72
C GLY A 26 14.34 -11.27 -13.09
N GLU A 27 14.23 -11.00 -14.39
CA GLU A 27 13.49 -9.85 -14.90
C GLU A 27 11.98 -10.16 -14.89
N PRO A 28 11.13 -9.19 -14.53
CA PRO A 28 9.70 -9.32 -14.75
C PRO A 28 9.39 -9.64 -16.23
N HIS A 29 8.44 -10.54 -16.46
CA HIS A 29 8.04 -11.02 -17.80
C HIS A 29 6.51 -11.03 -17.98
N ASP A 30 6.04 -11.22 -19.21
CA ASP A 30 4.61 -11.13 -19.57
C ASP A 30 3.94 -12.48 -19.85
N SER A 31 4.71 -13.56 -19.70
CA SER A 31 4.25 -14.92 -19.99
C SER A 31 3.69 -15.61 -18.73
N TYR A 32 2.45 -16.07 -18.79
CA TYR A 32 1.85 -17.00 -17.83
C TYR A 32 1.98 -18.46 -18.32
N ALA A 33 3.16 -18.85 -18.81
CA ALA A 33 3.36 -20.17 -19.41
C ALA A 33 3.41 -21.31 -18.39
N ASN A 34 3.84 -21.03 -17.15
CA ASN A 34 3.85 -22.01 -16.07
C ASN A 34 3.35 -21.40 -14.75
N PRO A 35 2.11 -21.69 -14.33
CA PRO A 35 1.51 -21.10 -13.13
C PRO A 35 2.19 -21.52 -11.82
N LEU A 36 2.96 -22.62 -11.83
CA LEU A 36 3.63 -23.16 -10.64
C LEU A 36 4.97 -22.46 -10.34
N THR A 37 5.57 -21.79 -11.34
CA THR A 37 6.87 -21.12 -11.20
C THR A 37 6.80 -19.62 -11.38
N THR A 38 5.62 -19.08 -11.72
CA THR A 38 5.44 -17.65 -12.02
C THR A 38 4.51 -17.00 -11.01
N HIS A 39 4.99 -15.93 -10.38
CA HIS A 39 4.23 -15.14 -9.42
C HIS A 39 3.57 -13.95 -10.11
N ASN A 40 2.28 -13.72 -9.82
CA ASN A 40 1.58 -12.52 -10.28
C ASN A 40 1.81 -11.36 -9.31
N LEU A 41 2.37 -10.27 -9.84
CA LEU A 41 2.66 -9.03 -9.11
C LEU A 41 1.42 -8.14 -8.95
N ILE A 42 0.31 -8.45 -9.64
CA ILE A 42 -0.97 -7.77 -9.40
C ILE A 42 -1.53 -8.25 -8.06
N LYS A 43 -1.86 -7.31 -7.19
CA LYS A 43 -2.39 -7.54 -5.83
C LYS A 43 -3.67 -6.76 -5.62
N GLN A 44 -4.57 -7.28 -4.79
CA GLN A 44 -5.80 -6.59 -4.45
C GLN A 44 -5.58 -5.56 -3.34
N ILE A 45 -6.25 -4.41 -3.43
CA ILE A 45 -6.40 -3.46 -2.33
C ILE A 45 -7.59 -3.87 -1.46
N ASP A 46 -7.37 -3.99 -0.16
CA ASP A 46 -8.39 -4.45 0.77
C ASP A 46 -9.26 -3.29 1.29
N ARG A 47 -10.52 -3.63 1.60
CA ARG A 47 -11.48 -2.78 2.34
C ARG A 47 -11.73 -1.39 1.76
N VAL A 48 -11.60 -1.24 0.45
CA VAL A 48 -12.08 -0.07 -0.26
C VAL A 48 -13.54 0.19 0.15
N GLN A 49 -13.93 1.45 0.30
CA GLN A 49 -15.28 1.90 0.61
C GLN A 49 -15.90 2.68 -0.55
N ALA A 50 -15.08 3.48 -1.23
CA ALA A 50 -15.49 4.29 -2.36
C ALA A 50 -14.33 4.46 -3.33
N LEU A 51 -14.68 4.64 -4.61
CA LEU A 51 -13.76 4.91 -5.70
C LEU A 51 -14.41 5.93 -6.62
N SER A 52 -13.64 6.94 -7.02
CA SER A 52 -14.04 7.95 -7.99
C SER A 52 -12.95 8.17 -9.01
N TYR A 53 -13.35 8.40 -10.25
CA TYR A 53 -12.43 8.79 -11.32
C TYR A 53 -13.07 9.88 -12.20
N ASP A 54 -12.24 10.80 -12.68
CA ASP A 54 -12.60 11.87 -13.60
C ASP A 54 -11.63 11.88 -14.77
N ILE A 55 -12.15 12.07 -15.99
CA ILE A 55 -11.36 12.05 -17.23
C ILE A 55 -11.48 13.43 -17.88
N SER A 56 -10.37 14.16 -17.89
CA SER A 56 -10.29 15.48 -18.51
C SER A 56 -9.57 15.39 -19.86
N VAL A 57 -10.27 15.78 -20.93
CA VAL A 57 -9.73 15.81 -22.29
C VAL A 57 -9.63 17.26 -22.78
N PRO A 58 -8.47 17.91 -22.63
CA PRO A 58 -8.31 19.30 -23.05
C PRO A 58 -8.23 19.43 -24.58
N HIS A 59 -9.14 20.24 -25.14
CA HIS A 59 -9.13 20.58 -26.56
C HIS A 59 -8.61 22.00 -26.79
N THR A 60 -7.61 22.16 -27.66
CA THR A 60 -7.12 23.49 -28.05
C THR A 60 -7.88 23.99 -29.26
N GLN A 61 -8.40 25.21 -29.21
CA GLN A 61 -9.09 25.81 -30.35
C GLN A 61 -8.08 26.38 -31.35
N VAL A 62 -8.10 25.88 -32.57
CA VAL A 62 -7.28 26.41 -33.67
C VAL A 62 -8.14 27.35 -34.51
N THR A 63 -7.77 28.63 -34.52
CA THR A 63 -8.38 29.66 -35.37
C THR A 63 -7.44 30.00 -36.51
N GLN A 64 -7.99 30.18 -37.71
CA GLN A 64 -7.22 30.60 -38.87
C GLN A 64 -7.43 32.10 -39.12
N PHE A 65 -6.38 32.79 -39.56
CA PHE A 65 -6.54 34.16 -40.05
C PHE A 65 -7.55 34.18 -41.21
N ASN A 66 -8.51 35.11 -41.16
CA ASN A 66 -9.60 35.32 -42.13
C ASN A 66 -10.83 34.40 -42.00
N THR A 67 -10.97 33.61 -40.94
CA THR A 67 -12.24 32.94 -40.59
C THR A 67 -12.70 33.36 -39.20
N ARG A 68 -14.00 33.61 -39.04
CA ARG A 68 -14.61 33.96 -37.74
C ARG A 68 -14.90 32.73 -36.88
N SER A 69 -14.86 31.55 -37.47
CA SER A 69 -15.15 30.27 -36.79
C SER A 69 -13.86 29.52 -36.46
N VAL A 70 -13.90 28.77 -35.37
CA VAL A 70 -12.86 27.80 -35.01
C VAL A 70 -12.75 26.77 -36.14
N VAL A 71 -11.53 26.57 -36.64
CA VAL A 71 -11.25 25.65 -37.76
C VAL A 71 -11.17 24.21 -37.28
N SER A 72 -10.55 23.99 -36.12
CA SER A 72 -10.46 22.66 -35.51
C SER A 72 -10.27 22.75 -34.00
N ARG A 73 -10.59 21.66 -33.31
CA ARG A 73 -10.38 21.48 -31.86
C ARG A 73 -9.58 20.21 -31.58
N PRO A 74 -8.32 20.12 -32.05
CA PRO A 74 -7.49 18.95 -31.79
C PRO A 74 -7.13 18.82 -30.30
N ILE A 75 -6.91 17.59 -29.87
CA ILE A 75 -6.29 17.26 -28.59
C ILE A 75 -4.78 17.39 -28.81
N ILE A 76 -4.18 18.40 -28.18
CA ILE A 76 -2.73 18.68 -28.31
C ILE A 76 -2.00 18.24 -27.04
N ASN A 77 -2.64 18.42 -25.88
CA ASN A 77 -2.12 17.99 -24.60
C ASN A 77 -2.68 16.60 -24.27
N ALA A 78 -1.89 15.77 -23.59
CA ALA A 78 -2.34 14.47 -23.12
C ALA A 78 -3.59 14.63 -22.22
N PRO A 79 -4.59 13.74 -22.35
CA PRO A 79 -5.64 13.62 -21.35
C PRO A 79 -5.06 13.33 -19.97
N GLU A 80 -5.72 13.84 -18.93
CA GLU A 80 -5.37 13.52 -17.55
C GLU A 80 -6.55 12.83 -16.90
N VAL A 81 -6.28 11.74 -16.19
CA VAL A 81 -7.27 11.00 -15.43
C VAL A 81 -6.97 11.16 -13.95
N SER A 82 -7.91 11.76 -13.22
CA SER A 82 -7.84 11.82 -11.77
C SER A 82 -8.53 10.59 -11.20
N PHE A 83 -7.87 9.89 -10.29
CA PHE A 83 -8.37 8.67 -9.67
C PHE A 83 -8.22 8.77 -8.16
N SER A 84 -9.25 8.46 -7.39
CA SER A 84 -9.18 8.45 -5.93
C SER A 84 -10.03 7.33 -5.35
N PHE A 85 -9.60 6.82 -4.21
CA PHE A 85 -10.36 5.84 -3.45
C PHE A 85 -10.13 6.02 -1.96
N SER A 86 -11.07 5.50 -1.18
CA SER A 86 -10.96 5.43 0.27
C SER A 86 -11.06 3.98 0.74
N TYR A 87 -10.34 3.64 1.80
CA TYR A 87 -10.39 2.32 2.42
C TYR A 87 -10.38 2.41 3.94
N LEU A 88 -10.94 1.37 4.59
CA LEU A 88 -10.85 1.22 6.04
C LEU A 88 -9.48 0.67 6.41
N VAL A 89 -8.82 1.33 7.35
CA VAL A 89 -7.48 0.95 7.79
C VAL A 89 -7.56 -0.34 8.60
N SER A 90 -6.79 -1.35 8.18
CA SER A 90 -6.68 -2.63 8.90
C SER A 90 -5.25 -3.05 9.20
N ASP A 91 -4.25 -2.57 8.46
CA ASP A 91 -2.85 -2.99 8.53
C ASP A 91 -2.04 -2.14 7.54
N VAL A 92 -0.72 -2.35 7.46
CA VAL A 92 0.15 -1.60 6.54
C VAL A 92 0.26 -2.19 5.13
N SER A 93 -0.51 -3.23 4.79
CA SER A 93 -0.36 -3.92 3.50
C SER A 93 -0.84 -3.09 2.33
N ASN A 94 -1.90 -2.30 2.50
CA ASN A 94 -2.38 -1.42 1.44
C ASN A 94 -1.33 -0.36 1.09
N GLU A 95 -0.67 0.23 2.09
CA GLU A 95 0.40 1.21 1.94
C GLU A 95 1.61 0.60 1.20
N ALA A 96 2.02 -0.62 1.59
CA ALA A 96 3.07 -1.37 0.91
C ALA A 96 2.70 -1.70 -0.55
N LYS A 97 1.47 -2.20 -0.79
CA LYS A 97 0.91 -2.49 -2.12
C LYS A 97 0.87 -1.24 -3.00
N MET A 98 0.64 -0.05 -2.44
CA MET A 98 0.68 1.23 -3.16
C MET A 98 2.10 1.73 -3.44
N GLY A 99 3.14 1.15 -2.80
CA GLY A 99 4.55 1.44 -3.06
C GLY A 99 5.20 2.36 -2.02
N LEU A 100 4.50 2.67 -0.92
CA LEU A 100 5.08 3.41 0.20
C LEU A 100 6.07 2.54 0.97
N TYR A 101 7.13 3.15 1.49
CA TYR A 101 8.13 2.48 2.31
C TYR A 101 7.61 2.40 3.75
N VAL A 102 6.95 1.29 4.04
CA VAL A 102 6.44 0.99 5.38
C VAL A 102 7.30 -0.08 6.02
N ASN A 103 7.53 0.06 7.33
CA ASN A 103 8.28 -0.95 8.07
C ASN A 103 7.34 -1.98 8.68
N TYR A 104 7.67 -3.26 8.54
CA TYR A 104 6.91 -4.37 9.09
C TYR A 104 7.86 -5.48 9.51
N ALA A 105 7.44 -6.34 10.43
CA ALA A 105 8.24 -7.51 10.80
C ALA A 105 8.29 -8.51 9.65
N GLN A 106 9.50 -8.91 9.24
CA GLN A 106 9.72 -10.02 8.31
C GLN A 106 9.73 -11.33 9.08
N PHE A 107 8.93 -12.27 8.59
CA PHE A 107 8.92 -13.65 9.01
C PHE A 107 9.34 -14.58 7.88
N GLU A 108 10.10 -14.05 6.92
CA GLU A 108 10.81 -14.86 5.93
C GLU A 108 12.11 -15.37 6.57
N GLU A 109 12.72 -16.42 6.00
CA GLU A 109 14.03 -16.93 6.46
C GLU A 109 15.00 -15.80 6.79
N PRO A 110 15.54 -15.70 8.03
CA PRO A 110 15.63 -16.72 9.08
C PRO A 110 14.51 -16.68 10.15
N TYR A 111 13.29 -16.25 9.83
CA TYR A 111 12.13 -16.24 10.74
C TYR A 111 12.33 -15.45 12.04
N SER A 112 13.16 -14.42 11.98
CA SER A 112 13.62 -13.71 13.18
C SER A 112 12.61 -12.70 13.74
N GLY A 113 11.55 -12.37 12.99
CA GLY A 113 10.65 -11.26 13.33
C GLY A 113 11.32 -9.87 13.25
N SER A 114 12.53 -9.81 12.66
CA SER A 114 13.25 -8.55 12.49
C SER A 114 12.47 -7.61 11.57
N PRO A 115 12.54 -6.29 11.80
CA PRO A 115 11.88 -5.33 10.93
C PRO A 115 12.50 -5.34 9.52
N PHE A 116 11.67 -5.14 8.50
CA PHE A 116 12.06 -5.07 7.08
C PHE A 116 13.17 -4.04 6.86
N PHE A 117 13.06 -2.89 7.51
CA PHE A 117 14.14 -1.93 7.64
C PHE A 117 14.75 -2.05 9.03
N SER A 118 16.08 -2.12 9.08
CA SER A 118 16.86 -2.22 10.34
C SER A 118 16.47 -1.17 11.38
N ASN A 119 16.05 0.02 10.92
CA ASN A 119 15.44 1.06 11.73
C ASN A 119 14.20 1.63 11.03
N ASN A 120 13.16 1.97 11.79
CA ASN A 120 11.97 2.63 11.24
C ASN A 120 12.26 4.00 10.61
N THR A 121 13.37 4.62 11.02
CA THR A 121 13.86 5.91 10.50
C THR A 121 14.90 5.75 9.39
N GLY A 122 15.21 4.52 8.99
CA GLY A 122 16.28 4.22 8.02
C GLY A 122 15.92 4.53 6.58
N GLN A 123 14.64 4.78 6.28
CA GLN A 123 14.14 5.11 4.95
C GLN A 123 12.95 6.06 5.06
N SER A 124 12.90 7.08 4.21
CA SER A 124 11.72 7.96 4.09
C SER A 124 10.55 7.22 3.44
N LEU A 125 9.31 7.54 3.82
CA LEU A 125 8.09 6.91 3.30
C LEU A 125 8.00 6.91 1.76
N ILE A 126 8.60 7.92 1.13
CA ILE A 126 8.58 8.16 -0.32
C ILE A 126 9.94 7.94 -0.99
N SER A 127 10.91 7.29 -0.32
CA SER A 127 12.22 7.02 -0.92
C SER A 127 12.12 6.19 -2.21
N GLY A 128 11.18 5.25 -2.26
CA GLY A 128 10.83 4.51 -3.47
C GLY A 128 10.29 5.34 -4.63
N PHE A 129 9.81 6.56 -4.37
CA PHE A 129 9.35 7.47 -5.42
C PHE A 129 10.46 8.37 -5.95
N ALA A 130 11.57 8.49 -5.21
CA ALA A 130 12.75 9.27 -5.59
C ALA A 130 13.81 8.44 -6.33
N ALA A 131 13.85 7.12 -6.09
CA ALA A 131 14.82 6.22 -6.69
C ALA A 131 14.54 6.00 -8.19
N GLU A 132 15.23 6.76 -9.05
CA GLU A 132 15.06 6.71 -10.51
C GLU A 132 16.08 5.80 -11.21
N ASP A 133 16.62 4.81 -10.52
CA ASP A 133 17.73 4.00 -11.03
C ASP A 133 17.22 2.92 -12.01
N GLU A 134 16.67 3.34 -13.16
CA GLU A 134 16.27 2.47 -14.29
C GLU A 134 17.45 1.59 -14.80
N THR A 135 18.69 2.00 -14.51
CA THR A 135 19.91 1.27 -14.86
C THR A 135 20.36 0.25 -13.83
N ASN A 136 19.92 0.37 -12.57
CA ASN A 136 20.22 -0.59 -11.53
C ASN A 136 19.05 -1.56 -11.43
N LYS A 137 19.09 -2.55 -12.33
CA LYS A 137 18.34 -3.81 -12.23
C LYS A 137 18.85 -4.56 -11.00
N GLN A 138 18.62 -4.04 -9.81
CA GLN A 138 18.85 -4.78 -8.58
C GLN A 138 17.74 -5.82 -8.52
N HIS A 139 17.98 -6.92 -9.24
CA HIS A 139 17.41 -8.21 -8.93
C HIS A 139 17.68 -8.50 -7.46
N TYR A 140 16.69 -9.07 -6.78
CA TYR A 140 16.81 -9.77 -5.50
C TYR A 140 18.16 -9.55 -4.81
N GLN A 141 18.31 -8.44 -4.08
CA GLN A 141 19.41 -8.37 -3.13
C GLN A 141 19.06 -9.30 -1.97
N GLU A 142 19.90 -10.31 -1.75
CA GLU A 142 19.80 -11.29 -0.67
C GLU A 142 19.48 -10.55 0.66
N GLY A 143 18.31 -10.81 1.25
CA GLY A 143 17.85 -10.16 2.49
C GLY A 143 17.05 -8.85 2.34
N THR A 144 16.63 -8.44 1.14
CA THR A 144 15.83 -7.21 0.89
C THR A 144 14.51 -7.48 0.14
N SER A 145 13.98 -8.70 0.23
CA SER A 145 12.77 -9.16 -0.45
C SER A 145 11.52 -8.40 0.03
N ASP A 146 11.14 -7.35 -0.69
CA ASP A 146 9.79 -6.80 -0.54
C ASP A 146 8.77 -7.80 -1.15
N PRO A 147 7.76 -8.23 -0.39
CA PRO A 147 6.70 -9.15 -0.80
C PRO A 147 5.95 -8.77 -2.07
N TYR A 148 5.85 -7.47 -2.31
CA TYR A 148 4.92 -6.88 -3.24
C TYR A 148 5.63 -6.41 -4.49
N PHE A 149 6.81 -5.81 -4.34
CA PHE A 149 7.54 -5.23 -5.46
C PHE A 149 9.06 -5.49 -5.37
N PRO A 150 9.57 -6.45 -6.15
CA PRO A 150 10.97 -6.88 -6.09
C PRO A 150 11.96 -5.85 -6.64
N ASN A 151 11.51 -4.79 -7.32
CA ASN A 151 12.37 -3.75 -7.89
C ASN A 151 11.87 -2.35 -7.48
N GLN A 152 12.81 -1.47 -7.10
CA GLN A 152 12.58 -0.07 -6.72
C GLN A 152 11.94 0.74 -7.86
N SER A 153 12.26 0.41 -9.13
CA SER A 153 11.82 1.16 -10.32
C SER A 153 10.31 1.12 -10.57
N PHE A 154 9.56 0.20 -9.95
CA PHE A 154 8.10 0.04 -10.15
C PHE A 154 7.27 0.47 -8.93
N ARG A 155 7.88 1.16 -7.96
CA ARG A 155 7.15 1.61 -6.76
C ARG A 155 6.40 2.91 -6.98
N ASP A 156 6.99 3.83 -7.73
CA ASP A 156 6.24 4.90 -8.37
C ASP A 156 5.74 4.42 -9.74
N LYS A 157 4.69 5.06 -10.29
CA LYS A 157 4.08 4.66 -11.58
C LYS A 157 3.44 3.26 -11.53
N LYS A 158 2.34 3.10 -10.81
CA LYS A 158 1.61 1.82 -10.77
C LYS A 158 0.44 1.79 -11.73
N ASN A 159 0.01 0.59 -12.10
CA ASN A 159 -1.25 0.39 -12.79
C ASN A 159 -2.33 -0.02 -11.78
N TYR A 160 -3.51 0.57 -11.91
CA TYR A 160 -4.68 0.19 -11.10
C TYR A 160 -5.73 -0.47 -11.98
N TYR A 161 -6.43 -1.45 -11.43
CA TYR A 161 -7.39 -2.27 -12.15
C TYR A 161 -8.67 -2.36 -11.32
N LEU A 162 -9.76 -1.81 -11.85
CA LEU A 162 -11.09 -1.92 -11.26
C LEU A 162 -11.84 -3.01 -12.00
N ALA A 163 -11.97 -4.17 -11.36
CA ALA A 163 -12.77 -5.27 -11.86
C ALA A 163 -14.23 -5.08 -11.42
N VAL A 164 -15.15 -5.26 -12.36
CA VAL A 164 -16.59 -5.17 -12.16
C VAL A 164 -17.24 -6.43 -12.71
N ARG A 165 -17.83 -7.24 -11.83
CA ARG A 165 -18.50 -8.47 -12.26
C ARG A 165 -19.85 -8.17 -12.90
N SER A 166 -20.09 -8.76 -14.07
CA SER A 166 -21.28 -8.51 -14.88
C SER A 166 -22.55 -9.21 -14.36
N ASP A 167 -22.38 -10.27 -13.57
CA ASP A 167 -23.45 -11.09 -13.00
C ASP A 167 -24.07 -10.50 -11.70
N LYS A 168 -23.50 -9.43 -11.15
CA LYS A 168 -23.88 -8.77 -9.88
C LYS A 168 -23.73 -9.62 -8.63
N GLU A 169 -23.21 -10.83 -8.78
CA GLU A 169 -22.83 -11.63 -7.63
C GLU A 169 -21.61 -10.96 -6.98
N ASP A 170 -21.36 -11.26 -5.71
CA ASP A 170 -20.23 -10.67 -4.98
C ASP A 170 -18.87 -11.11 -5.55
N LEU A 171 -17.99 -10.16 -5.95
CA LEU A 171 -16.63 -10.51 -6.36
C LEU A 171 -15.89 -11.29 -5.24
N TYR A 172 -16.34 -11.14 -3.99
CA TYR A 172 -15.89 -11.87 -2.80
C TYR A 172 -16.48 -13.30 -2.66
N THR A 173 -16.72 -14.02 -3.76
CA THR A 173 -17.16 -15.44 -3.72
C THR A 173 -15.98 -16.38 -3.44
N GLY A 174 -15.54 -16.44 -2.19
CA GLY A 174 -14.41 -17.30 -1.80
C GLY A 174 -14.02 -17.16 -0.33
N THR A 175 -14.97 -17.28 0.59
CA THR A 175 -14.67 -17.34 2.03
C THR A 175 -14.15 -18.72 2.40
N ASN A 176 -12.86 -18.97 2.18
CA ASN A 176 -12.17 -20.01 2.93
C ASN A 176 -11.18 -19.29 3.83
N LEU A 177 -11.51 -19.11 5.10
CA LEU A 177 -10.48 -18.86 6.12
C LEU A 177 -9.34 -19.86 5.91
N GLU A 178 -8.11 -19.46 6.22
CA GLU A 178 -6.95 -20.35 6.10
C GLU A 178 -7.27 -21.67 6.81
N ASP A 179 -7.44 -22.73 6.01
CA ASP A 179 -7.80 -24.05 6.50
C ASP A 179 -6.51 -24.85 6.57
N LEU A 180 -5.85 -24.80 7.72
CA LEU A 180 -4.60 -25.50 8.02
C LEU A 180 -4.71 -27.03 7.89
N THR A 181 -5.92 -27.52 7.62
CA THR A 181 -6.22 -28.92 7.37
C THR A 181 -6.44 -29.26 5.90
N LYS A 182 -6.21 -28.32 4.97
CA LYS A 182 -6.29 -28.58 3.52
C LYS A 182 -5.20 -27.81 2.78
N ARG A 183 -4.62 -28.45 1.75
CA ARG A 183 -3.70 -27.76 0.83
C ARG A 183 -4.41 -26.59 0.16
N ASP A 184 -3.75 -25.44 0.13
CA ASP A 184 -4.23 -24.29 -0.61
C ASP A 184 -4.32 -24.54 -2.13
N ASN A 185 -5.29 -23.89 -2.77
CA ASN A 185 -5.41 -23.93 -4.22
C ASN A 185 -4.34 -23.01 -4.85
N GLN A 186 -3.42 -23.60 -5.61
CA GLN A 186 -2.32 -22.92 -6.31
C GLN A 186 -2.76 -22.23 -7.62
N ASP A 187 -4.04 -22.29 -7.99
CA ASP A 187 -4.56 -21.52 -9.12
C ASP A 187 -4.63 -20.03 -8.76
N PHE A 188 -3.58 -19.30 -9.13
CA PHE A 188 -3.47 -17.85 -8.92
C PHE A 188 -4.35 -17.02 -9.87
N VAL A 189 -4.89 -17.62 -10.94
CA VAL A 189 -5.75 -16.95 -11.92
C VAL A 189 -7.21 -17.26 -11.65
N ASP A 190 -8.03 -16.21 -11.64
CA ASP A 190 -9.48 -16.36 -11.49
C ASP A 190 -10.09 -16.99 -12.75
N THR A 191 -10.74 -18.15 -12.59
CA THR A 191 -11.43 -18.85 -13.67
C THR A 191 -12.59 -18.02 -14.24
N ASP A 192 -13.18 -17.13 -13.44
CA ASP A 192 -14.28 -16.24 -13.84
C ASP A 192 -13.79 -14.88 -14.37
N ALA A 193 -12.47 -14.62 -14.35
CA ALA A 193 -11.88 -13.37 -14.88
C ALA A 193 -12.35 -13.00 -16.30
N PRO A 194 -12.55 -13.92 -17.26
CA PRO A 194 -13.05 -13.54 -18.59
C PRO A 194 -14.44 -12.89 -18.60
N ASN A 195 -15.23 -13.07 -17.54
CA ASN A 195 -16.57 -12.50 -17.40
C ASN A 195 -16.60 -11.16 -16.64
N HIS A 196 -15.42 -10.66 -16.23
CA HIS A 196 -15.26 -9.40 -15.52
C HIS A 196 -15.08 -8.27 -16.52
N ASN A 197 -15.86 -7.20 -16.36
CA ASN A 197 -15.52 -5.92 -17.00
C ASN A 197 -14.37 -5.31 -16.22
N LEU A 198 -13.43 -4.70 -16.92
CA LEU A 198 -12.23 -4.14 -16.31
C LEU A 198 -12.05 -2.70 -16.76
N ILE A 199 -11.83 -1.82 -15.80
CA ILE A 199 -11.36 -0.45 -16.03
C ILE A 199 -9.92 -0.40 -15.54
N SER A 200 -8.97 -0.15 -16.42
CA SER A 200 -7.55 -0.13 -16.07
C SER A 200 -6.97 1.27 -16.22
N PHE A 201 -6.29 1.73 -15.18
CA PHE A 201 -5.62 3.02 -15.12
C PHE A 201 -4.11 2.79 -15.28
N GLY A 202 -3.53 3.44 -16.27
CA GLY A 202 -2.12 3.28 -16.64
C GLY A 202 -1.24 4.41 -16.11
N ARG A 203 -0.05 4.04 -15.61
CA ARG A 203 0.97 5.00 -15.13
C ARG A 203 0.38 5.99 -14.12
N CYS A 204 -0.14 5.44 -13.02
CA CYS A 204 -0.73 6.20 -11.94
C CYS A 204 0.35 6.67 -10.96
N TYR A 205 0.37 7.96 -10.70
CA TYR A 205 1.26 8.61 -9.73
C TYR A 205 0.44 9.08 -8.54
N MET A 206 0.89 8.78 -7.32
CA MET A 206 0.21 9.24 -6.11
C MET A 206 0.37 10.76 -5.98
N ASN A 207 -0.74 11.46 -5.78
CA ASN A 207 -0.82 12.91 -5.56
C ASN A 207 -0.97 13.25 -4.09
N SER A 208 -1.77 12.49 -3.35
CA SER A 208 -2.03 12.76 -1.93
C SER A 208 -2.41 11.50 -1.19
N TYR A 209 -2.08 11.49 0.09
CA TYR A 209 -2.46 10.47 1.04
C TYR A 209 -2.90 11.14 2.34
N SER A 210 -4.00 10.66 2.90
CA SER A 210 -4.47 11.07 4.21
C SER A 210 -5.05 9.90 4.98
N THR A 211 -4.88 9.92 6.30
CA THR A 211 -5.48 8.97 7.23
C THR A 211 -6.12 9.75 8.37
N GLU A 212 -7.36 9.41 8.66
CA GLU A 212 -8.14 10.02 9.72
C GLU A 212 -8.76 8.96 10.61
N ALA A 213 -8.85 9.24 11.90
CA ALA A 213 -9.59 8.43 12.83
C ALA A 213 -10.22 9.31 13.91
N SER A 214 -11.38 8.91 14.40
CA SER A 214 -12.08 9.54 15.51
C SER A 214 -12.56 8.48 16.51
N VAL A 215 -12.69 8.87 17.77
CA VAL A 215 -13.42 8.09 18.78
C VAL A 215 -14.89 8.09 18.40
N GLY A 216 -15.33 7.00 17.78
CA GLY A 216 -16.73 6.72 17.46
C GLY A 216 -16.88 6.18 16.05
N ASP A 217 -15.91 6.47 15.18
CA ASP A 217 -15.89 6.06 13.79
C ASP A 217 -14.74 5.09 13.50
N PHE A 218 -14.78 4.48 12.32
CA PHE A 218 -13.71 3.62 11.83
C PHE A 218 -12.59 4.46 11.19
N PRO A 219 -11.31 4.14 11.42
CA PRO A 219 -10.22 4.82 10.74
C PRO A 219 -10.29 4.63 9.22
N LEU A 220 -10.10 5.72 8.50
CA LEU A 220 -10.28 5.79 7.06
C LEU A 220 -9.06 6.44 6.41
N ALA A 221 -8.57 5.83 5.34
CA ALA A 221 -7.49 6.37 4.54
C ALA A 221 -8.03 6.78 3.16
N ASN A 222 -7.68 7.99 2.73
CA ASN A 222 -8.03 8.52 1.42
C ASN A 222 -6.76 8.72 0.60
N VAL A 223 -6.78 8.22 -0.64
CA VAL A 223 -5.63 8.30 -1.54
C VAL A 223 -6.07 8.81 -2.90
N SER A 224 -5.29 9.73 -3.46
CA SER A 224 -5.54 10.28 -4.79
C SER A 224 -4.34 10.07 -5.70
N PHE A 225 -4.62 9.83 -6.97
CA PHE A 225 -3.66 9.57 -8.03
C PHE A 225 -4.00 10.37 -9.29
N VAL A 226 -2.96 10.63 -10.08
CA VAL A 226 -3.09 11.06 -11.48
C VAL A 226 -2.59 9.94 -12.37
N ALA A 227 -3.45 9.48 -13.26
CA ALA A 227 -3.15 8.51 -14.29
C ALA A 227 -3.01 9.20 -15.66
N GLU A 228 -2.10 8.68 -16.48
CA GLU A 228 -1.86 9.18 -17.84
C GLU A 228 -2.72 8.47 -18.89
N ASN A 229 -3.27 7.30 -18.56
CA ASN A 229 -4.10 6.51 -19.44
C ASN A 229 -5.24 5.81 -18.69
N VAL A 230 -6.34 5.55 -19.39
CA VAL A 230 -7.42 4.69 -18.93
C VAL A 230 -7.90 3.80 -20.08
N MET A 231 -8.12 2.52 -19.81
CA MET A 231 -8.67 1.56 -20.76
C MET A 231 -9.89 0.87 -20.19
N PHE A 232 -10.80 0.47 -21.08
CA PHE A 232 -12.04 -0.21 -20.74
C PHE A 232 -12.06 -1.53 -21.49
N GLU A 233 -11.98 -2.61 -20.74
CA GLU A 233 -11.93 -3.98 -21.24
C GLU A 233 -13.16 -4.76 -20.76
N THR A 234 -13.60 -5.72 -21.56
CA THR A 234 -14.75 -6.58 -21.23
C THR A 234 -14.33 -7.97 -20.75
N SER A 235 -13.02 -8.17 -20.52
CA SER A 235 -12.42 -9.40 -20.00
C SER A 235 -11.32 -9.03 -19.02
N GLY A 236 -11.30 -9.68 -17.86
CA GLY A 236 -10.25 -9.58 -16.84
C GLY A 236 -9.09 -10.57 -17.03
N SER A 237 -9.09 -11.36 -18.12
CA SER A 237 -8.04 -12.32 -18.45
C SER A 237 -7.41 -12.01 -19.81
N GLY A 238 -6.07 -12.04 -19.87
CA GLY A 238 -5.29 -11.85 -21.10
C GLY A 238 -5.43 -10.48 -21.74
N PHE A 239 -5.71 -9.45 -20.93
CA PHE A 239 -5.86 -8.07 -21.40
C PHE A 239 -4.49 -7.38 -21.49
N LEU A 240 -4.40 -6.35 -22.34
CA LEU A 240 -3.17 -5.58 -22.49
C LEU A 240 -2.95 -4.66 -21.28
N SER A 241 -1.71 -4.57 -20.82
CA SER A 241 -1.32 -3.63 -19.78
C SER A 241 -1.67 -2.18 -20.21
N PRO A 242 -2.22 -1.34 -19.32
CA PRO A 242 -2.58 0.04 -19.64
C PRO A 242 -1.37 0.96 -19.82
N MET A 243 -0.16 0.40 -19.78
CA MET A 243 1.08 1.10 -20.07
C MET A 243 1.10 1.62 -21.51
N ILE A 244 1.49 2.89 -21.64
CA ILE A 244 1.67 3.57 -22.92
C ILE A 244 3.12 3.95 -23.11
N GLU A 245 3.58 3.92 -24.36
CA GLU A 245 4.88 4.46 -24.73
C GLU A 245 4.80 6.00 -24.82
N PRO A 246 5.57 6.78 -24.03
CA PRO A 246 5.40 8.23 -23.97
C PRO A 246 5.66 8.97 -25.29
N LYS A 247 6.51 8.39 -26.15
CA LYS A 247 6.90 8.98 -27.43
C LYS A 247 5.81 8.85 -28.49
N SER A 248 5.33 7.62 -28.72
CA SER A 248 4.37 7.32 -29.78
C SER A 248 2.91 7.47 -29.32
N GLY A 249 2.66 7.25 -28.02
CA GLY A 249 1.33 7.11 -27.44
C GLY A 249 0.66 5.77 -27.77
N ASN A 250 1.42 4.78 -28.24
CA ASN A 250 0.91 3.45 -28.54
C ASN A 250 0.98 2.56 -27.29
N GLN A 251 0.07 1.59 -27.22
CA GLN A 251 0.11 0.50 -26.24
C GLN A 251 1.19 -0.52 -26.64
N PHE A 252 1.71 -1.24 -25.64
CA PHE A 252 2.63 -2.34 -25.89
C PHE A 252 1.86 -3.64 -26.17
N ASN A 253 2.02 -4.21 -27.36
CA ASN A 253 1.29 -5.41 -27.78
C ASN A 253 1.70 -6.71 -27.07
N ASN A 254 2.82 -6.70 -26.35
CA ASN A 254 3.39 -7.89 -25.71
C ASN A 254 3.18 -7.91 -24.18
N LEU A 255 2.67 -6.83 -23.59
CA LEU A 255 2.45 -6.74 -22.15
C LEU A 255 1.05 -7.25 -21.82
N ASN A 256 0.92 -8.52 -21.45
CA ASN A 256 -0.34 -9.11 -21.02
C ASN A 256 -0.45 -9.11 -19.50
N SER A 257 -1.66 -8.88 -19.02
CA SER A 257 -2.02 -8.87 -17.60
C SER A 257 -3.16 -9.85 -17.36
N VAL A 258 -3.17 -10.47 -16.19
CA VAL A 258 -4.24 -11.35 -15.75
C VAL A 258 -4.60 -10.98 -14.32
N LEU A 259 -5.89 -10.77 -14.05
CA LEU A 259 -6.34 -10.51 -12.69
C LEU A 259 -6.13 -11.77 -11.83
N PRO A 260 -5.50 -11.63 -10.65
CA PRO A 260 -5.37 -12.74 -9.73
C PRO A 260 -6.74 -13.11 -9.15
N LYS A 261 -6.89 -14.38 -8.78
CA LYS A 261 -8.01 -14.77 -7.91
C LYS A 261 -7.83 -14.12 -6.55
N ARG A 262 -8.91 -13.60 -5.97
CA ARG A 262 -8.87 -13.15 -4.58
C ARG A 262 -8.63 -14.33 -3.67
N GLN A 263 -7.51 -14.32 -2.96
CA GLN A 263 -7.26 -15.22 -1.84
C GLN A 263 -7.91 -14.63 -0.57
N SER A 264 -8.56 -15.50 0.20
CA SER A 264 -9.15 -15.11 1.48
C SER A 264 -8.04 -14.78 2.48
N ARG A 265 -8.17 -13.60 3.08
CA ARG A 265 -7.23 -13.04 4.06
C ARG A 265 -7.74 -13.29 5.47
N ASN A 266 -6.85 -13.50 6.44
CA ASN A 266 -7.23 -13.52 7.84
C ASN A 266 -7.93 -12.20 8.19
N PRO A 267 -9.16 -12.24 8.76
CA PRO A 267 -9.95 -11.04 8.98
C PRO A 267 -9.34 -10.22 10.11
N ILE A 268 -8.42 -9.31 9.79
CA ILE A 268 -7.95 -8.34 10.78
C ILE A 268 -9.12 -7.41 11.08
N SER A 269 -9.75 -7.53 12.24
CA SER A 269 -10.89 -6.67 12.59
C SER A 269 -10.52 -5.20 12.44
N VAL A 270 -11.43 -4.38 11.91
CA VAL A 270 -11.23 -2.91 11.85
C VAL A 270 -10.99 -2.41 13.27
N VAL A 271 -10.04 -1.48 13.42
CA VAL A 271 -9.73 -0.80 14.69
C VAL A 271 -10.99 -0.15 15.23
N ARG A 272 -11.26 -0.32 16.53
CA ARG A 272 -12.43 0.26 17.17
C ARG A 272 -12.11 1.65 17.75
N PRO A 273 -13.15 2.49 17.94
CA PRO A 273 -13.11 3.81 18.55
C PRO A 273 -12.29 4.05 19.84
N GLY A 274 -11.82 3.01 20.55
CA GLY A 274 -11.11 3.16 21.83
C GLY A 274 -9.61 2.86 21.78
N ASP A 275 -9.07 2.55 20.61
CA ASP A 275 -7.74 1.95 20.46
C ASP A 275 -6.67 2.93 19.92
N ILE A 276 -6.98 4.24 19.88
CA ILE A 276 -6.02 5.28 19.47
C ILE A 276 -5.18 5.68 20.68
N ASN A 277 -3.93 5.25 20.71
CA ASN A 277 -2.97 5.66 21.73
C ASN A 277 -2.03 6.72 21.15
N PHE A 278 -1.85 7.81 21.89
CA PHE A 278 -0.87 8.84 21.56
C PHE A 278 0.28 8.76 22.56
N THR A 279 1.49 8.62 22.03
CA THR A 279 2.70 8.71 22.85
C THR A 279 3.55 9.82 22.30
N THR A 280 4.05 10.68 23.17
CA THR A 280 4.97 11.73 22.79
C THR A 280 6.15 11.76 23.72
N ASP A 281 7.28 12.24 23.23
CA ASP A 281 8.33 12.71 24.10
C ASP A 281 7.83 13.97 24.84
N SER A 282 8.26 14.14 26.09
CA SER A 282 7.70 15.14 27.00
C SER A 282 7.71 16.54 26.38
N PHE A 283 6.54 17.09 26.06
CA PHE A 283 6.40 18.48 25.68
C PHE A 283 6.58 19.37 26.91
N SER A 284 7.43 20.40 26.79
CA SER A 284 7.53 21.46 27.80
C SER A 284 7.07 22.79 27.18
N GLY A 285 6.40 23.64 27.97
CA GLY A 285 6.08 25.02 27.56
C GLY A 285 4.64 25.30 27.13
N LEU A 286 3.80 24.29 26.85
CA LEU A 286 2.43 24.49 26.35
C LEU A 286 1.32 24.44 27.41
N GLY A 287 1.66 24.09 28.65
CA GLY A 287 0.69 24.07 29.75
C GLY A 287 -0.13 22.78 29.90
N VAL A 288 0.14 21.76 29.09
CA VAL A 288 -0.48 20.42 29.14
C VAL A 288 0.58 19.37 29.41
N ASP A 289 0.21 18.38 30.20
CA ASP A 289 0.97 17.14 30.29
C ASP A 289 0.50 16.19 29.19
N PHE A 290 1.37 15.94 28.22
CA PHE A 290 1.05 15.06 27.09
C PHE A 290 1.38 13.59 27.38
N ALA A 291 1.91 13.26 28.56
CA ALA A 291 2.11 11.88 28.97
C ALA A 291 0.78 11.14 29.23
N ASN A 292 -0.27 11.88 29.62
CA ASN A 292 -1.60 11.34 29.92
C ASN A 292 -2.65 12.14 29.15
N LEU A 293 -2.62 12.03 27.82
CA LEU A 293 -3.51 12.76 26.94
C LEU A 293 -4.45 11.80 26.22
N HIS A 294 -5.75 12.07 26.33
CA HIS A 294 -6.78 11.30 25.64
C HIS A 294 -7.05 11.95 24.29
N LEU A 295 -6.52 11.32 23.24
CA LEU A 295 -6.71 11.77 21.88
C LEU A 295 -8.07 11.28 21.37
N GLU A 296 -8.91 12.22 20.91
CA GLU A 296 -10.23 11.93 20.36
C GLU A 296 -10.18 11.72 18.85
N SER A 297 -9.30 12.43 18.15
CA SER A 297 -9.15 12.28 16.70
C SER A 297 -7.78 12.73 16.22
N TYR A 298 -7.33 12.13 15.13
CA TYR A 298 -6.20 12.62 14.36
C TYR A 298 -6.55 12.67 12.89
N VAL A 299 -5.89 13.59 12.18
CA VAL A 299 -5.85 13.66 10.73
C VAL A 299 -4.41 13.86 10.33
N ILE A 300 -3.84 12.89 9.61
CA ILE A 300 -2.53 13.00 8.97
C ILE A 300 -2.79 13.16 7.48
N SER A 301 -2.16 14.15 6.86
CA SER A 301 -2.27 14.35 5.41
C SER A 301 -0.97 14.88 4.83
N PHE A 302 -0.66 14.42 3.61
CA PHE A 302 0.41 14.99 2.82
C PHE A 302 0.06 14.96 1.34
N ASP A 303 0.41 16.05 0.67
CA ASP A 303 0.32 16.19 -0.77
C ASP A 303 1.73 16.02 -1.34
N ILE A 304 1.87 15.18 -2.35
CA ILE A 304 3.12 14.92 -3.06
C ILE A 304 3.18 15.85 -4.27
N PRO A 305 3.81 17.04 -4.19
CA PRO A 305 3.97 17.91 -5.34
C PRO A 305 4.84 17.20 -6.39
N ARG A 306 4.36 17.19 -7.64
CA ARG A 306 5.09 16.56 -8.75
C ARG A 306 5.30 17.50 -9.92
N GLY A 307 6.48 17.41 -10.54
CA GLY A 307 6.82 18.07 -11.80
C GLY A 307 6.76 17.09 -12.96
N ALA A 308 5.99 17.41 -14.00
CA ALA A 308 5.99 16.62 -15.23
C ALA A 308 7.23 16.94 -16.08
N GLU A 309 8.00 15.90 -16.42
CA GLU A 309 9.13 16.02 -17.36
C GLU A 309 8.66 15.69 -18.77
N ALA A 310 8.78 16.67 -19.68
CA ALA A 310 8.40 16.53 -21.08
C ALA A 310 9.61 16.75 -22.00
N ASN A 311 9.80 15.83 -22.96
CA ASN A 311 10.76 16.01 -24.04
C ASN A 311 10.05 16.41 -25.34
N LEU A 312 10.77 17.14 -26.20
CA LEU A 312 10.25 17.52 -27.51
C LEU A 312 9.93 16.27 -28.35
N GLY A 313 8.73 16.26 -28.95
CA GLY A 313 8.27 15.18 -29.81
C GLY A 313 7.63 14.00 -29.07
N HIS A 314 7.54 14.04 -27.74
CA HIS A 314 6.74 13.09 -26.96
C HIS A 314 5.31 13.61 -26.82
N LYS A 315 4.34 12.69 -26.83
CA LYS A 315 2.91 13.03 -26.64
C LYS A 315 2.51 13.05 -25.17
N PHE A 316 3.15 12.21 -24.36
CA PHE A 316 2.95 12.11 -22.93
C PHE A 316 4.23 12.53 -22.19
N PRO A 317 4.13 13.03 -20.95
CA PRO A 317 5.30 13.24 -20.12
C PRO A 317 6.07 11.93 -19.93
N ILE A 318 7.39 12.01 -19.85
CA ILE A 318 8.25 10.84 -19.66
C ILE A 318 8.10 10.31 -18.24
N SER A 319 8.09 11.22 -17.27
CA SER A 319 8.03 10.93 -15.84
C SER A 319 7.37 12.10 -15.11
N ARG A 320 6.75 11.84 -13.95
CA ARG A 320 6.29 12.87 -13.02
C ARG A 320 7.06 12.75 -11.71
N LYS A 321 8.18 13.47 -11.62
CA LYS A 321 9.06 13.43 -10.45
C LYS A 321 8.45 14.14 -9.26
N VAL A 322 8.72 13.61 -8.07
CA VAL A 322 8.39 14.28 -6.82
C VAL A 322 9.31 15.49 -6.64
N ASN A 323 8.72 16.63 -6.29
CA ASN A 323 9.45 17.82 -5.91
C ASN A 323 9.62 17.79 -4.39
N PHE A 324 10.85 17.79 -3.91
CA PHE A 324 11.15 17.83 -2.48
C PHE A 324 11.37 19.28 -2.00
N PRO A 325 11.10 19.59 -0.71
CA PRO A 325 10.53 18.70 0.31
C PRO A 325 9.01 18.49 0.16
N VAL A 326 8.51 17.36 0.67
CA VAL A 326 7.07 17.06 0.70
C VAL A 326 6.51 17.36 2.10
N PRO A 327 5.67 18.40 2.28
CA PRO A 327 5.15 18.75 3.60
C PRO A 327 4.08 17.77 4.07
N VAL A 328 4.19 17.35 5.33
CA VAL A 328 3.21 16.51 6.04
C VAL A 328 2.59 17.32 7.14
N GLN A 329 1.27 17.28 7.23
CA GLN A 329 0.49 17.95 8.25
C GLN A 329 -0.20 16.92 9.14
N LEU A 330 -0.13 17.14 10.44
CA LEU A 330 -0.89 16.44 11.45
C LEU A 330 -1.79 17.43 12.18
N SER A 331 -3.05 17.07 12.35
CA SER A 331 -3.96 17.73 13.27
C SER A 331 -4.50 16.73 14.27
N ILE A 332 -4.46 17.08 15.55
CA ILE A 332 -4.97 16.25 16.65
C ILE A 332 -5.96 17.05 17.49
N ASN A 333 -7.00 16.37 17.95
CA ASN A 333 -7.93 16.89 18.95
C ASN A 333 -8.04 15.91 20.11
N GLY A 334 -8.21 16.43 21.32
CA GLY A 334 -8.47 15.59 22.47
C GLY A 334 -8.85 16.35 23.72
N ILE A 335 -8.94 15.59 24.81
CA ILE A 335 -9.29 16.10 26.14
C ILE A 335 -8.02 16.20 26.99
N VAL A 336 -7.88 17.32 27.69
CA VAL A 336 -6.80 17.54 28.64
C VAL A 336 -7.17 16.92 29.99
N GLU A 337 -6.39 15.94 30.44
CA GLU A 337 -6.51 15.39 31.80
C GLU A 337 -5.74 16.26 32.81
N ASN A 338 -4.43 16.46 32.57
CA ASN A 338 -3.54 17.16 33.47
C ASN A 338 -2.87 18.37 32.80
N MET A 339 -2.72 19.44 33.58
CA MET A 339 -2.00 20.64 33.17
C MET A 339 -0.56 20.60 33.66
N SER A 340 0.36 21.02 32.80
CA SER A 340 1.77 21.20 33.14
C SER A 340 2.09 22.70 33.26
N SER A 341 3.22 23.06 33.89
CA SER A 341 3.71 24.43 33.86
C SER A 341 4.45 24.69 32.55
N GLY A 342 4.13 25.79 31.87
CA GLY A 342 4.81 26.19 30.64
C GLY A 342 4.64 27.67 30.36
N SER A 343 5.61 28.26 29.66
CA SER A 343 5.53 29.62 29.15
C SER A 343 5.71 29.63 27.64
N LEU A 344 4.89 30.43 26.94
CA LEU A 344 5.05 30.69 25.51
C LEU A 344 6.40 31.32 25.19
N ILE A 345 7.04 32.00 26.14
CA ILE A 345 8.37 32.55 25.94
C ILE A 345 9.42 31.44 25.79
N ASP A 346 9.21 30.31 26.45
CA ASP A 346 10.10 29.15 26.35
C ASP A 346 9.94 28.49 24.97
N LEU A 347 8.71 28.45 24.43
CA LEU A 347 8.46 27.98 23.07
C LEU A 347 9.19 28.83 22.03
N VAL A 348 9.15 30.17 22.16
CA VAL A 348 9.85 31.10 21.26
C VAL A 348 11.37 30.99 21.41
N ASN A 349 11.88 30.83 22.63
CA ASN A 349 13.31 30.79 22.90
C ASN A 349 13.95 29.44 22.54
N LEU A 350 13.23 28.33 22.73
CA LEU A 350 13.74 26.99 22.50
C LEU A 350 13.52 26.52 21.06
N ASN A 351 12.48 27.01 20.36
CA ASN A 351 12.09 26.60 19.01
C ASN A 351 12.23 25.08 18.83
N GLN A 352 11.61 24.32 19.73
CA GLN A 352 11.86 22.88 19.85
C GLN A 352 11.34 22.13 18.63
N ASP A 353 12.01 21.01 18.36
CA ASP A 353 11.56 19.95 17.47
C ASP A 353 10.92 18.86 18.35
N TYR A 354 9.83 18.26 17.87
CA TYR A 354 9.07 17.27 18.62
C TYR A 354 9.07 15.91 17.93
N ASP A 355 9.36 14.88 18.71
CA ASP A 355 9.27 13.49 18.30
C ASP A 355 8.05 12.86 19.01
N PHE A 356 7.14 12.28 18.24
CA PHE A 356 5.96 11.62 18.79
C PHE A 356 5.46 10.50 17.87
N SER A 357 4.64 9.61 18.42
CA SER A 357 3.99 8.56 17.66
C SER A 357 2.53 8.36 18.02
N ILE A 358 1.70 8.17 17.00
CA ILE A 358 0.31 7.75 17.12
C ILE A 358 0.27 6.25 16.83
N THR A 359 -0.31 5.47 17.73
CA THR A 359 -0.49 4.03 17.56
C THR A 359 -1.96 3.66 17.55
N LEU A 360 -2.32 2.77 16.63
CA LEU A 360 -3.59 2.08 16.62
C LEU A 360 -3.36 0.70 17.23
N SER A 361 -3.98 0.42 18.36
CA SER A 361 -3.86 -0.89 19.01
C SER A 361 -4.72 -1.95 18.30
N MET A 362 -4.28 -3.21 18.39
CA MET A 362 -5.08 -4.33 17.90
C MET A 362 -6.35 -4.51 18.76
N PRO A 363 -7.49 -4.88 18.16
CA PRO A 363 -8.70 -5.12 18.91
C PRO A 363 -8.54 -6.36 19.82
N ARG A 364 -8.52 -6.16 21.14
CA ARG A 364 -8.25 -7.19 22.17
C ARG A 364 -9.18 -8.43 22.20
N ASN A 365 -10.29 -8.44 21.46
CA ASN A 365 -11.39 -9.40 21.65
C ASN A 365 -11.82 -10.09 20.35
N CYS A 366 -10.89 -10.62 19.57
CA CYS A 366 -11.26 -11.64 18.58
C CYS A 366 -11.29 -12.99 19.32
N ASP A 367 -12.49 -13.58 19.49
CA ASP A 367 -12.62 -14.94 20.01
C ASP A 367 -11.72 -15.86 19.18
N THR A 368 -10.77 -16.54 19.81
CA THR A 368 -9.90 -17.49 19.13
C THR A 368 -10.79 -18.52 18.42
N PRO A 369 -10.82 -18.58 17.08
CA PRO A 369 -11.45 -19.72 16.44
C PRO A 369 -10.64 -20.93 16.88
N SER A 370 -11.31 -21.93 17.47
CA SER A 370 -10.65 -23.19 17.81
C SER A 370 -10.31 -23.91 16.50
N THR A 371 -9.21 -23.54 15.86
CA THR A 371 -8.68 -24.23 14.70
C THR A 371 -7.92 -25.45 15.21
N GLY A 372 -8.28 -26.63 14.70
CA GLY A 372 -7.57 -27.87 15.03
C GLY A 372 -6.09 -27.80 14.68
N GLU A 373 -5.30 -28.73 15.21
CA GLU A 373 -3.86 -28.83 14.92
C GLU A 373 -3.60 -28.78 13.39
N PRO A 374 -2.61 -28.01 12.91
CA PRO A 374 -2.27 -27.99 11.49
C PRO A 374 -1.91 -29.40 11.01
N ILE A 375 -2.15 -29.72 9.73
CA ILE A 375 -1.72 -31.02 9.18
C ILE A 375 -0.24 -31.24 9.45
N GLN A 376 0.05 -32.29 10.24
CA GLN A 376 1.38 -32.84 10.45
C GLN A 376 2.43 -31.90 11.06
N ALA A 377 2.02 -30.76 11.64
CA ALA A 377 2.92 -29.78 12.27
C ALA A 377 3.16 -29.98 13.79
N GLY A 378 2.43 -30.91 14.43
CA GLY A 378 2.43 -31.00 15.89
C GLY A 378 1.77 -29.79 16.57
N SER A 379 1.96 -29.67 17.89
CA SER A 379 1.40 -28.58 18.70
C SER A 379 2.25 -27.31 18.56
N THR A 380 1.89 -26.41 17.65
CA THR A 380 2.51 -25.07 17.52
C THR A 380 1.91 -24.10 18.54
N THR A 381 2.73 -23.46 19.36
CA THR A 381 2.28 -22.40 20.28
C THR A 381 2.03 -21.12 19.50
N PHE A 382 0.77 -20.65 19.48
CA PHE A 382 0.43 -19.34 18.92
C PHE A 382 0.93 -18.23 19.87
N GLU A 383 1.79 -17.33 19.38
CA GLU A 383 2.20 -16.15 20.13
C GLU A 383 1.17 -15.03 19.97
N ASN A 384 0.61 -14.56 21.09
CA ASN A 384 -0.19 -13.34 21.11
C ASN A 384 0.80 -12.14 21.08
N ARG A 385 0.75 -11.30 20.04
CA ARG A 385 1.56 -10.07 19.99
C ARG A 385 0.77 -8.89 20.58
N ASP A 386 1.42 -8.15 21.46
CA ASP A 386 0.92 -6.86 22.00
C ASP A 386 1.33 -5.65 21.14
N ASP A 387 1.91 -5.90 19.95
CA ASP A 387 2.40 -4.83 19.09
C ASP A 387 1.26 -3.99 18.49
N PRO A 388 1.48 -2.69 18.28
CA PRO A 388 0.46 -1.84 17.65
C PRO A 388 0.20 -2.30 16.22
N LEU A 389 -1.07 -2.26 15.80
CA LEU A 389 -1.49 -2.62 14.45
C LEU A 389 -0.83 -1.72 13.42
N ILE A 390 -0.87 -0.42 13.67
CA ILE A 390 -0.17 0.62 12.90
C ILE A 390 0.40 1.64 13.87
N LYS A 391 1.61 2.09 13.59
CA LYS A 391 2.34 3.14 14.28
C LYS A 391 2.79 4.19 13.27
N TYR A 392 2.28 5.39 13.45
CA TYR A 392 2.68 6.61 12.76
C TYR A 392 3.72 7.33 13.61
N SER A 393 4.94 7.47 13.10
CA SER A 393 6.06 8.11 13.79
C SER A 393 6.43 9.41 13.12
N PHE A 394 6.47 10.48 13.90
CA PHE A 394 6.91 11.80 13.46
C PHE A 394 8.22 12.14 14.16
N ASN A 395 9.24 12.46 13.38
CA ASN A 395 10.52 12.93 13.88
C ASN A 395 10.71 14.39 13.51
N LYS A 396 11.15 15.17 14.49
CA LYS A 396 11.43 16.59 14.46
C LYS A 396 10.30 17.42 13.84
N ALA A 397 9.07 17.11 14.23
CA ALA A 397 7.92 17.90 13.84
C ALA A 397 7.91 19.26 14.54
N LYS A 398 7.44 20.29 13.83
CA LYS A 398 7.23 21.64 14.35
C LYS A 398 5.78 21.82 14.77
N LEU A 399 5.57 22.52 15.88
CA LEU A 399 4.24 22.94 16.31
C LEU A 399 3.85 24.21 15.55
N ASP A 400 2.77 24.13 14.77
CA ASP A 400 2.25 25.26 14.00
C ASP A 400 1.18 26.03 14.79
N ALA A 401 0.26 25.29 15.41
CA ALA A 401 -0.86 25.87 16.14
C ALA A 401 -1.23 25.02 17.35
N PHE A 402 -1.65 25.68 18.42
CA PHE A 402 -2.17 25.04 19.61
C PHE A 402 -3.32 25.89 20.16
N ASN A 403 -4.48 25.29 20.37
CA ASN A 403 -5.68 25.95 20.90
C ASN A 403 -6.21 25.22 22.14
N TYR A 404 -6.82 26.00 23.04
CA TYR A 404 -7.55 25.51 24.20
C TYR A 404 -8.97 26.04 24.16
N ASP A 405 -9.93 25.12 24.21
CA ASP A 405 -11.33 25.46 24.39
C ASP A 405 -11.76 25.01 25.79
N THR A 406 -12.24 25.96 26.60
CA THR A 406 -12.71 25.70 27.96
C THR A 406 -13.98 26.48 28.24
N ALA A 407 -14.97 25.79 28.80
CA ALA A 407 -16.19 26.38 29.32
C ALA A 407 -16.35 25.98 30.80
N ILE A 408 -17.01 26.82 31.59
CA ILE A 408 -17.28 26.51 33.00
C ILE A 408 -18.29 25.36 33.05
N GLY A 409 -17.86 24.21 33.56
CA GLY A 409 -18.70 23.02 33.72
C GLY A 409 -18.43 21.89 32.72
N ASP A 410 -17.65 22.17 31.66
CA ASP A 410 -17.28 21.19 30.63
C ASP A 410 -15.81 20.76 30.74
N ASN A 411 -15.47 19.64 30.11
CA ASN A 411 -14.09 19.19 29.98
C ASN A 411 -13.27 20.19 29.15
N LYS A 412 -11.97 20.28 29.44
CA LYS A 412 -11.05 21.10 28.65
C LYS A 412 -10.63 20.33 27.41
N ASN A 413 -10.86 20.93 26.25
CA ASN A 413 -10.44 20.38 24.98
C ASN A 413 -9.20 21.12 24.48
N PHE A 414 -8.33 20.39 23.79
CA PHE A 414 -7.21 20.98 23.07
C PHE A 414 -7.24 20.53 21.61
N SER A 415 -6.70 21.39 20.76
CA SER A 415 -6.39 21.05 19.37
C SER A 415 -4.98 21.51 19.04
N ALA A 416 -4.18 20.64 18.43
CA ALA A 416 -2.82 20.95 18.03
C ALA A 416 -2.58 20.56 16.58
N SER A 417 -1.80 21.38 15.88
CA SER A 417 -1.35 21.13 14.52
C SER A 417 0.16 21.11 14.46
N PHE A 418 0.70 20.08 13.80
CA PHE A 418 2.12 19.88 13.61
C PHE A 418 2.44 19.72 12.13
N SER A 419 3.63 20.16 11.74
CA SER A 419 4.17 19.95 10.41
C SER A 419 5.55 19.29 10.46
N THR A 420 5.81 18.45 9.47
CA THR A 420 7.15 17.92 9.17
C THR A 420 7.31 17.82 7.66
N GLU A 421 8.50 17.47 7.20
CA GLU A 421 8.82 17.35 5.78
C GLU A 421 9.37 15.94 5.51
N LEU A 422 8.90 15.32 4.44
CA LEU A 422 9.48 14.09 3.90
C LEU A 422 10.59 14.46 2.92
N ASP A 423 11.80 14.02 3.25
CA ASP A 423 12.99 14.15 2.42
C ASP A 423 13.74 12.80 2.42
N PRO A 424 13.98 12.18 1.26
CA PRO A 424 14.78 10.97 1.17
C PRO A 424 16.26 11.21 1.52
N ASP A 425 16.76 12.44 1.43
CA ASP A 425 18.16 12.78 1.69
C ASP A 425 18.44 13.08 3.18
N ASP A 426 17.45 13.62 3.92
CA ASP A 426 17.53 13.87 5.38
C ASP A 426 16.55 13.01 6.17
N LEU A 427 17.01 11.82 6.57
CA LEU A 427 16.24 10.87 7.37
C LEU A 427 16.15 11.24 8.87
N THR A 428 16.79 12.34 9.31
CA THR A 428 16.74 12.75 10.72
C THR A 428 15.43 13.43 11.10
N ARG A 429 14.64 13.84 10.11
CA ARG A 429 13.31 14.41 10.24
C ARG A 429 12.37 13.68 9.27
N GLY A 430 11.09 13.65 9.59
CA GLY A 430 10.07 13.17 8.66
C GLY A 430 9.01 12.32 9.31
N PHE A 431 8.23 11.68 8.44
CA PHE A 431 7.07 10.88 8.79
C PHE A 431 7.29 9.42 8.33
N PHE A 432 7.09 8.49 9.25
CA PHE A 432 7.34 7.07 9.05
C PHE A 432 6.11 6.26 9.45
N ILE A 433 5.82 5.22 8.67
CA ILE A 433 4.71 4.29 8.94
C ILE A 433 5.31 2.92 9.23
N SER A 434 4.92 2.33 10.35
CA SER A 434 5.25 0.95 10.69
C SER A 434 4.02 0.21 11.18
N GLY A 435 4.01 -1.11 11.06
CA GLY A 435 2.90 -1.91 11.59
C GLY A 435 2.93 -3.36 11.16
N LEU A 436 1.79 -3.99 11.32
CA LEU A 436 1.59 -5.39 10.98
C LEU A 436 1.31 -5.57 9.49
N LEU A 437 1.95 -6.55 8.87
CA LEU A 437 1.67 -6.94 7.49
C LEU A 437 0.72 -8.13 7.45
N GLY A 438 -0.56 -7.90 7.18
CA GLY A 438 -1.55 -8.98 7.23
C GLY A 438 -1.77 -9.76 5.92
N ASP A 439 -1.04 -9.47 4.85
CA ASP A 439 -1.39 -9.93 3.48
C ASP A 439 -0.80 -11.30 3.11
N ARG A 440 -0.26 -12.05 4.07
CA ARG A 440 0.44 -13.28 3.77
C ARG A 440 -0.18 -14.47 4.48
N LYS A 441 -0.38 -15.53 3.69
CA LYS A 441 -0.71 -16.87 4.18
C LYS A 441 0.57 -17.61 4.54
N LEU A 442 0.45 -18.58 5.44
CA LEU A 442 1.60 -19.29 5.99
C LEU A 442 2.22 -20.30 5.00
N GLU A 443 1.41 -20.84 4.09
CA GLU A 443 1.82 -21.92 3.16
C GLU A 443 2.60 -21.44 1.92
N ASP A 444 2.59 -20.14 1.61
CA ASP A 444 3.30 -19.54 0.45
C ASP A 444 4.84 -19.59 0.59
N PHE A 445 5.38 -20.07 1.73
CA PHE A 445 6.81 -20.08 2.06
C PHE A 445 7.54 -21.40 1.84
N HIS A 446 6.87 -22.48 1.41
CA HIS A 446 7.48 -23.81 1.29
C HIS A 446 7.97 -24.14 -0.13
N LEU A 447 9.00 -23.46 -0.60
CA LEU A 447 9.82 -23.92 -1.73
C LEU A 447 11.30 -23.60 -1.43
N LEU A 448 11.94 -24.48 -0.65
CA LEU A 448 13.37 -24.41 -0.34
C LEU A 448 14.19 -24.92 -1.54
N GLU A 449 15.26 -24.19 -1.87
CA GLU A 449 16.29 -24.64 -2.80
C GLU A 449 17.13 -25.73 -2.10
N THR A 450 17.22 -26.93 -2.68
CA THR A 450 18.01 -28.01 -2.08
C THR A 450 19.51 -27.78 -2.37
N THR A 451 20.35 -27.86 -1.33
CA THR A 451 21.80 -27.62 -1.41
C THR A 451 22.63 -28.77 -2.00
N ASP A 452 22.02 -29.88 -2.39
CA ASP A 452 22.76 -31.06 -2.84
C ASP A 452 22.75 -31.20 -4.37
N ALA A 453 23.95 -31.15 -4.96
CA ALA A 453 24.16 -31.43 -6.37
C ALA A 453 23.81 -32.89 -6.67
N MET A 454 22.65 -33.12 -7.28
CA MET A 454 22.29 -34.44 -7.79
C MET A 454 22.90 -34.70 -9.18
N ASP A 455 23.47 -35.89 -9.30
CA ASP A 455 24.34 -36.38 -10.37
C ASP A 455 23.61 -36.50 -11.73
N GLY A 456 23.97 -35.62 -12.66
CA GLY A 456 24.21 -35.97 -14.06
C GLY A 456 23.07 -36.58 -14.87
N GLY A 457 22.11 -35.76 -15.32
CA GLY A 457 21.16 -36.19 -16.36
C GLY A 457 20.16 -35.16 -16.88
N THR A 458 20.60 -34.28 -17.80
CA THR A 458 19.74 -33.46 -18.69
C THR A 458 18.69 -32.54 -18.05
N GLY A 459 19.17 -31.37 -17.61
CA GLY A 459 18.55 -30.07 -17.90
C GLY A 459 17.58 -29.53 -16.84
N ASP A 460 18.08 -28.66 -15.97
CA ASP A 460 17.44 -27.53 -15.26
C ASP A 460 16.02 -27.63 -14.63
N PHE A 461 15.32 -28.75 -14.73
CA PHE A 461 13.95 -28.93 -14.25
C PHE A 461 13.83 -29.56 -12.85
N GLU A 462 14.95 -29.89 -12.20
CA GLU A 462 14.96 -30.64 -10.92
C GLU A 462 15.47 -29.82 -9.72
N ARG A 463 15.73 -28.51 -9.87
CA ARG A 463 16.05 -27.64 -8.72
C ARG A 463 14.84 -27.30 -7.83
N PHE A 464 13.63 -27.58 -8.31
CA PHE A 464 12.37 -27.36 -7.58
C PHE A 464 11.56 -28.65 -7.61
N HIS A 465 11.98 -29.63 -6.82
CA HIS A 465 11.11 -30.75 -6.51
C HIS A 465 10.23 -30.34 -5.32
N LEU A 466 8.91 -30.39 -5.49
CA LEU A 466 8.02 -30.50 -4.34
C LEU A 466 8.35 -31.85 -3.68
N GLU A 467 9.08 -31.88 -2.56
CA GLU A 467 9.22 -33.07 -1.71
C GLU A 467 7.87 -33.55 -1.09
N LEU A 468 6.74 -33.22 -1.72
CA LEU A 468 5.40 -33.66 -1.37
C LEU A 468 5.04 -35.02 -2.00
N GLU A 469 5.86 -35.61 -2.87
CA GLU A 469 5.59 -36.95 -3.41
C GLU A 469 6.20 -38.11 -2.60
N GLU A 470 7.25 -37.90 -1.79
CA GLU A 470 7.86 -38.99 -1.01
C GLU A 470 8.03 -38.75 0.50
N SER A 471 7.81 -37.54 1.03
CA SER A 471 7.86 -37.30 2.48
C SER A 471 6.56 -36.68 3.01
N ASN A 472 5.87 -37.42 3.90
CA ASN A 472 4.69 -36.96 4.64
C ASN A 472 5.10 -36.05 5.80
N GLY A 473 5.89 -35.02 5.55
CA GLY A 473 6.39 -34.12 6.59
C GLY A 473 6.39 -32.68 6.12
N LEU A 474 5.31 -31.95 6.40
CA LEU A 474 5.34 -30.50 6.42
C LEU A 474 6.10 -30.06 7.68
N LEU A 475 7.33 -29.57 7.52
CA LEU A 475 8.08 -28.91 8.59
C LEU A 475 7.57 -27.47 8.74
N VAL A 476 6.46 -27.28 9.43
CA VAL A 476 6.00 -25.94 9.83
C VAL A 476 6.94 -25.45 10.93
N ASP A 477 7.85 -24.53 10.60
CA ASP A 477 8.60 -23.76 11.59
C ASP A 477 8.03 -22.32 11.64
N ASN A 478 7.74 -21.88 12.85
CA ASN A 478 7.14 -20.60 13.24
C ASN A 478 5.81 -20.19 12.58
N TYR A 479 4.75 -20.78 13.12
CA TYR A 479 3.37 -20.38 12.89
C TYR A 479 3.06 -19.03 13.59
N ILE A 480 2.82 -17.95 12.83
CA ILE A 480 2.26 -16.70 13.35
C ILE A 480 0.87 -16.52 12.78
N PRO A 481 -0.17 -16.95 13.50
CA PRO A 481 -1.50 -16.51 13.18
C PRO A 481 -1.65 -15.07 13.63
N LEU A 482 -2.35 -14.30 12.81
CA LEU A 482 -2.98 -13.06 13.21
C LEU A 482 -4.11 -13.39 14.18
N TYR A 483 -3.83 -13.34 15.48
CA TYR A 483 -4.88 -13.30 16.51
C TYR A 483 -4.70 -12.06 17.39
#